data_AF-A0A2N6JVM0-F1
#
_entry.id   AF-A0A2N6JVM0-F1
#
_cell.length_a   1.000
_cell.length_b   1.000
_cell.length_c   1.000
_cell.angle_alpha   90.00
_cell.angle_beta   90.00
_cell.angle_gamma   90.00
#
_symmetry.space_group_name_H-M   'P 1'
#
loop_
_entity.id
_entity.type
_entity.pdbx_description
1 polymer ?
#
loop_
_entity_poly.entity_id
_entity_poly.type
_entity_poly.pdbx_seq_one_letter_code
_entity_poly.pdbx_strand_id
1 'polypeptide(L)'
;MLDEELWNEVSTSQPALASILTRSIASMTPKAHRWIGEMEEIAETFKELGLSEHIFHGAADVYRLVEQTSLGKETSQECNRDRPLKDIIATLFQEDISNNL
;
A
#
# COMPACT_ATOMS: atom_id res chain seq x y z
N MET A 1 -13.18 -4.78 -15.86
CA MET A 1 -12.81 -3.68 -14.94
C MET A 1 -11.30 -3.51 -15.11
N LEU A 2 -10.77 -2.28 -15.19
CA LEU A 2 -9.38 -2.03 -15.61
C LEU A 2 -8.32 -2.73 -14.72
N ASP A 3 -8.67 -3.01 -13.47
CA ASP A 3 -7.87 -3.73 -12.48
C ASP A 3 -7.65 -5.22 -12.79
N GLU A 4 -8.66 -5.92 -13.31
CA GLU A 4 -8.57 -7.33 -13.68
C GLU A 4 -7.64 -7.55 -14.88
N GLU A 5 -7.76 -6.68 -15.89
CA GLU A 5 -6.90 -6.73 -17.08
C GLU A 5 -5.44 -6.43 -16.73
N LEU A 6 -5.21 -5.39 -15.91
CA LEU A 6 -3.88 -5.07 -15.40
C LEU A 6 -3.30 -6.22 -14.55
N TRP A 7 -4.10 -6.82 -13.67
CA TRP A 7 -3.63 -7.91 -12.84
C TRP A 7 -3.26 -9.16 -13.65
N ASN A 8 -4.02 -9.47 -14.70
CA ASN A 8 -3.72 -10.56 -15.62
C ASN A 8 -2.39 -10.30 -16.36
N GLU A 9 -2.17 -9.08 -16.84
CA GLU A 9 -0.92 -8.70 -17.49
C GLU A 9 0.28 -8.80 -16.54
N VAL A 10 0.18 -8.27 -15.32
CA VAL A 10 1.25 -8.37 -14.30
C VAL A 10 1.53 -9.82 -13.92
N SER A 11 0.49 -10.64 -13.73
CA SER A 11 0.64 -12.05 -13.37
C SER A 11 1.27 -12.88 -14.50
N THR A 12 1.03 -12.51 -15.75
CA THR A 12 1.59 -13.19 -16.93
C THR A 12 3.02 -12.76 -17.21
N SER A 13 3.29 -11.45 -17.21
CA SER A 13 4.59 -10.88 -17.54
C SER A 13 5.60 -10.98 -16.40
N GLN A 14 5.13 -10.91 -15.13
CA GLN A 14 5.96 -10.84 -13.94
C GLN A 14 5.40 -11.71 -12.80
N PRO A 15 5.33 -13.04 -12.98
CA PRO A 15 4.69 -13.94 -12.01
C PRO A 15 5.35 -13.92 -10.62
N ALA A 16 6.67 -13.71 -10.56
CA ALA A 16 7.38 -13.56 -9.29
C ALA A 16 6.95 -12.30 -8.52
N LEU A 17 6.79 -11.17 -9.24
CA LEU A 17 6.29 -9.93 -8.65
C LEU A 17 4.84 -10.09 -8.18
N ALA A 18 3.97 -10.69 -9.00
CA ALA A 18 2.59 -10.95 -8.62
C ALA A 18 2.48 -11.78 -7.32
N SER A 19 3.33 -12.81 -7.18
CA SER A 19 3.42 -13.61 -5.95
C SER A 19 3.86 -12.80 -4.73
N ILE A 20 4.86 -11.93 -4.90
CA ILE A 20 5.33 -11.02 -3.85
C ILE A 20 4.21 -10.07 -3.44
N LEU A 21 3.57 -9.38 -4.39
CA LEU A 21 2.52 -8.39 -4.14
C LEU A 21 1.33 -9.00 -3.39
N THR A 22 0.89 -10.20 -3.81
CA THR A 22 -0.24 -10.88 -3.18
C THR A 22 0.02 -11.15 -1.69
N ARG A 23 1.26 -11.50 -1.32
CA ARG A 23 1.63 -11.78 0.07
C ARG A 23 1.97 -10.51 0.86
N SER A 24 2.73 -9.61 0.25
CA SER A 24 3.28 -8.44 0.94
C SER A 24 2.19 -7.44 1.28
N ILE A 25 1.28 -7.16 0.35
CA ILE A 25 0.22 -6.15 0.52
C ILE A 25 -0.68 -6.51 1.70
N ALA A 26 -1.19 -7.75 1.77
CA ALA A 26 -2.01 -8.21 2.90
C ALA A 26 -1.31 -8.07 4.25
N SER A 27 0.00 -8.34 4.31
CA SER A 27 0.78 -8.23 5.54
C SER A 27 1.21 -6.80 5.90
N MET A 28 1.14 -5.88 4.93
CA MET A 28 1.58 -4.50 5.03
C MET A 28 0.46 -3.63 5.60
N THR A 29 -0.80 -3.83 5.21
CA THR A 29 -1.89 -2.90 5.57
C THR A 29 -1.97 -2.54 7.06
N PRO A 30 -1.94 -3.47 8.05
CA PRO A 30 -1.99 -3.10 9.47
C PRO A 30 -0.72 -2.39 9.98
N LYS A 31 0.35 -2.37 9.19
CA LYS A 31 1.65 -1.77 9.52
C LYS A 31 1.92 -0.48 8.76
N ALA A 32 1.00 -0.03 7.91
CA ALA A 32 1.21 1.14 7.05
C ALA A 32 1.69 2.37 7.83
N HIS A 33 1.14 2.60 9.03
CA HIS A 33 1.53 3.70 9.92
C HIS A 33 3.03 3.74 10.24
N ARG A 34 3.71 2.59 10.34
CA ARG A 34 5.16 2.53 10.63
C ARG A 34 5.97 3.09 9.48
N TRP A 35 5.53 2.80 8.26
CA TRP A 35 6.26 3.13 7.06
C TRP A 35 6.08 4.59 6.63
N ILE A 36 5.09 5.32 7.17
CA ILE A 36 4.94 6.77 6.95
C ILE A 36 6.21 7.51 7.39
N GLY A 37 6.62 7.33 8.66
CA GLY A 37 7.81 7.97 9.20
C GLY A 37 9.09 7.50 8.51
N GLU A 38 9.21 6.19 8.21
CA GLU A 38 10.36 5.67 7.46
C GLU A 38 10.48 6.31 6.08
N MET A 39 9.36 6.50 5.37
CA MET A 39 9.38 7.17 4.06
C MET A 39 9.73 8.66 4.18
N GLU A 40 9.25 9.36 5.20
CA GLU A 40 9.61 10.77 5.47
C GLU A 40 11.10 10.93 5.80
N GLU A 41 11.68 10.01 6.58
CA GLU A 41 13.12 10.03 6.91
C GLU A 41 13.99 9.74 5.68
N ILE A 42 13.58 8.79 4.83
CA ILE A 42 14.27 8.53 3.56
C ILE A 42 14.15 9.75 2.64
N ALA A 43 12.99 10.41 2.60
CA ALA A 43 12.77 11.63 1.84
C ALA A 43 13.75 12.74 2.28
N GLU A 44 13.89 12.99 3.59
CA GLU A 44 14.83 13.99 4.11
C GLU A 44 16.29 13.61 3.78
N THR A 45 16.67 12.34 3.89
CA THR A 45 18.01 11.87 3.50
C THR A 45 18.29 12.14 2.01
N PHE A 46 17.31 11.94 1.14
CA PHE A 46 17.46 12.23 -0.29
C PHE A 46 17.67 13.72 -0.53
N LYS A 47 16.86 14.56 0.12
CA LYS A 47 16.95 16.02 0.05
C LYS A 47 18.31 16.53 0.55
N GLU A 48 18.84 15.98 1.65
CA GLU A 48 20.19 16.32 2.17
C GLU A 48 21.31 16.01 1.16
N LEU A 49 21.13 14.97 0.33
CA LEU A 49 22.05 14.61 -0.75
C LEU A 49 21.81 15.39 -2.05
N GLY A 50 20.85 16.30 -2.09
CA GLY A 50 20.45 17.04 -3.30
C GLY A 50 19.70 16.18 -4.33
N LEU A 51 19.12 15.05 -3.91
CA LEU A 51 18.29 14.17 -4.72
C LEU A 51 16.80 14.50 -4.50
N SER A 52 15.95 14.09 -5.44
CA SER A 52 14.50 14.29 -5.31
C SER A 52 13.89 13.38 -4.24
N GLU A 53 13.22 14.01 -3.28
CA GLU A 53 12.52 13.40 -2.15
C GLU A 53 11.06 12.99 -2.48
N HIS A 54 10.50 13.53 -3.57
CA HIS A 54 9.08 13.45 -3.88
C HIS A 54 8.51 12.03 -4.00
N ILE A 55 9.29 11.05 -4.49
CA ILE A 55 8.84 9.66 -4.60
C ILE A 55 8.53 9.09 -3.21
N PHE A 56 9.33 9.44 -2.21
CA PHE A 56 9.16 8.94 -0.85
C PHE A 56 8.05 9.69 -0.11
N HIS A 57 7.87 10.98 -0.36
CA HIS A 57 6.68 11.68 0.12
C HIS A 57 5.39 11.11 -0.48
N GLY A 58 5.36 10.82 -1.79
CA GLY A 58 4.22 10.14 -2.41
C GLY A 58 3.99 8.74 -1.84
N ALA A 59 5.05 7.98 -1.53
CA ALA A 59 4.92 6.71 -0.83
C ALA A 59 4.34 6.88 0.58
N ALA A 60 4.76 7.90 1.33
CA ALA A 60 4.20 8.24 2.63
C ALA A 60 2.71 8.60 2.54
N ASP A 61 2.29 9.34 1.51
CA ASP A 61 0.89 9.66 1.25
C ASP A 61 0.04 8.41 1.01
N VAL A 62 0.55 7.44 0.24
CA VAL A 62 -0.13 6.15 0.04
C VAL A 62 -0.26 5.38 1.36
N TYR A 63 0.76 5.37 2.21
CA TYR A 63 0.66 4.73 3.52
C TYR A 63 -0.30 5.43 4.47
N ARG A 64 -0.40 6.77 4.43
CA ARG A 64 -1.41 7.53 5.18
C ARG A 64 -2.83 7.19 4.73
N LEU A 65 -3.06 7.04 3.42
CA LEU A 65 -4.34 6.57 2.91
C LEU A 65 -4.69 5.20 3.51
N VAL A 66 -3.76 4.25 3.46
CA VAL A 66 -3.99 2.90 4.00
C VAL A 66 -4.25 2.93 5.52
N GLU A 67 -3.46 3.69 6.28
CA GLU A 67 -3.62 3.85 7.74
C GLU A 67 -5.04 4.29 8.12
N GLN A 68 -5.65 5.18 7.33
CA GLN A 68 -6.97 5.74 7.63
C GLN A 68 -8.11 4.74 7.44
N THR A 69 -7.87 3.63 6.75
CA THR A 69 -8.87 2.58 6.49
C THR A 69 -8.98 1.56 7.63
N SER A 70 -10.02 0.73 7.60
CA SER A 70 -10.21 -0.41 8.48
C SER A 70 -9.02 -1.36 8.44
N LEU A 71 -8.46 -1.60 7.26
CA LEU A 71 -7.27 -2.43 7.06
C LEU A 71 -6.02 -1.87 7.76
N GLY A 72 -5.88 -0.55 7.81
CA GLY A 72 -4.79 0.14 8.50
C GLY A 72 -4.91 0.07 10.03
N LYS A 73 -6.14 -0.12 10.54
CA LYS A 73 -6.47 -0.15 11.96
C LYS A 73 -6.52 -1.56 12.55
N GLU A 74 -6.37 -2.59 11.73
CA GLU A 74 -6.35 -3.98 12.18
C GLU A 74 -5.19 -4.26 13.14
N THR A 75 -5.48 -4.99 14.22
CA THR A 75 -4.43 -5.54 15.07
C THR A 75 -3.74 -6.74 14.41
N SER A 76 -2.60 -7.17 14.96
CA SER A 76 -1.91 -8.37 14.47
C SER A 76 -2.74 -9.65 14.61
N GLN A 77 -3.73 -9.66 15.51
CA GLN A 77 -4.66 -10.76 15.74
C GLN A 77 -5.84 -10.76 14.74
N GLU A 78 -6.28 -9.59 14.30
CA GLU A 78 -7.41 -9.44 13.35
C GLU A 78 -6.97 -9.54 11.89
N CYS A 79 -5.70 -9.24 11.62
CA CYS A 79 -5.11 -9.27 10.28
C CYS A 79 -5.26 -10.64 9.59
N ASN A 80 -6.16 -10.72 8.60
CA ASN A 80 -6.23 -11.85 7.70
C ASN A 80 -5.13 -11.78 6.63
N ARG A 81 -4.05 -12.53 6.83
CA ARG A 81 -2.88 -12.56 5.92
C ARG A 81 -3.14 -13.24 4.58
N ASP A 82 -4.21 -14.01 4.47
CA ASP A 82 -4.62 -14.69 3.25
C ASP A 82 -5.74 -13.93 2.51
N ARG A 83 -6.03 -12.68 2.93
CA ARG A 83 -7.04 -11.83 2.27
C ARG A 83 -6.68 -11.65 0.79
N PRO A 84 -7.58 -11.96 -0.15
CA PRO A 84 -7.34 -11.74 -1.56
C PRO A 84 -7.01 -10.28 -1.89
N LEU A 85 -6.03 -10.07 -2.79
CA LEU A 85 -5.61 -8.72 -3.18
C LEU A 85 -6.77 -7.87 -3.70
N LYS A 86 -7.67 -8.46 -4.48
CA LYS A 86 -8.88 -7.77 -4.99
C LYS A 86 -9.77 -7.22 -3.87
N ASP A 87 -9.86 -7.93 -2.75
CA ASP A 87 -10.71 -7.53 -1.63
C ASP A 87 -10.05 -6.39 -0.85
N ILE A 88 -8.71 -6.43 -0.72
CA ILE A 88 -7.91 -5.31 -0.18
C ILE A 88 -8.12 -4.04 -1.00
N ILE A 89 -7.96 -4.12 -2.32
CA ILE A 89 -8.12 -2.98 -3.22
C ILE A 89 -9.54 -2.41 -3.15
N ALA A 90 -10.55 -3.29 -3.15
CA ALA A 90 -11.95 -2.88 -3.02
C ALA A 90 -12.21 -2.13 -1.71
N THR A 91 -11.69 -2.63 -0.58
CA THR A 91 -11.82 -1.95 0.73
C THR A 91 -11.12 -0.60 0.73
N LEU A 92 -9.87 -0.51 0.25
CA LEU A 92 -9.14 0.75 0.19
C LEU A 92 -9.88 1.79 -0.66
N PHE A 93 -10.39 1.39 -1.82
CA PHE A 93 -11.13 2.28 -2.72
C PHE A 93 -12.44 2.80 -2.10
N GLN A 94 -13.22 1.92 -1.46
CA GLN A 94 -14.49 2.29 -0.86
C GLN A 94 -14.32 3.26 0.33
N GLU A 95 -13.30 3.02 1.15
CA GLU A 95 -13.06 3.83 2.34
C GLU A 95 -12.34 5.14 2.04
N ASP A 96 -11.47 5.19 1.03
CA ASP A 96 -10.85 6.43 0.57
C ASP A 96 -11.90 7.43 0.04
N ILE A 97 -12.85 6.97 -0.79
CA ILE A 97 -13.97 7.80 -1.27
C ILE A 97 -14.79 8.34 -0.09
N SER A 98 -15.04 7.50 0.91
CA SER A 98 -15.86 7.88 2.07
C SER A 98 -15.17 8.91 2.98
N ASN A 99 -13.84 8.92 3.01
CA ASN A 99 -13.05 9.86 3.82
C ASN A 99 -12.81 11.22 3.14
N ASN A 100 -13.01 11.30 1.81
CA ASN A 100 -12.76 12.51 1.00
C ASN A 100 -14.05 13.19 0.50
N LEU A 101 -15.24 12.78 0.98
CA LEU A 101 -16.55 13.37 0.67
C LEU A 101 -17.18 14.06 1.88
#